data_AF-A0AAX2CMW2-F1
#
_entry.id   AF-A0AAX2CMW2-F1
#
_cell.length_a   1.000
_cell.length_b   1.000
_cell.length_c   1.000
_cell.angle_alpha   90.00
_cell.angle_beta   90.00
_cell.angle_gamma   90.00
#
_symmetry.space_group_name_H-M   'P 1'
#
loop_
_entity.id
_entity.type
_entity.pdbx_description
1 polymer ?
#
loop_
_entity_poly.entity_id
_entity_poly.type
_entity_poly.pdbx_seq_one_letter_code
_entity_poly.pdbx_strand_id
1 'polypeptide(L)'
;MLKDHIEMETIFGDGSGPSPGLFDKLMGASKRLIAGESMFMTVFTNTGHGKRHVSFAALYSEKIVPVDLTEYQGKIICQKDAFLCAAKGVSIGIEFTKN
;
A
#
# COMPACT_ATOMS: atom_id res chain seq x y z
N MET A 1 11.15 11.62 10.14
CA MET A 1 10.59 11.53 11.51
C MET A 1 9.09 11.72 11.41
N LEU A 2 8.32 10.87 12.08
CA LEU A 2 6.86 11.02 12.13
C LEU A 2 6.50 12.27 12.95
N LYS A 3 5.62 13.10 12.44
CA LYS A 3 5.09 14.25 13.18
C LYS A 3 3.91 13.83 14.05
N ASP A 4 3.65 14.59 15.12
CA ASP A 4 2.49 14.41 15.99
C ASP A 4 1.19 14.32 15.15
N HIS A 5 0.29 13.42 15.56
CA HIS A 5 -1.00 13.13 14.92
C HIS A 5 -0.97 12.42 13.56
N ILE A 6 0.14 11.77 13.20
CA ILE A 6 0.11 10.72 12.18
C ILE A 6 -0.06 9.37 12.88
N GLU A 7 -1.16 8.69 12.61
CA GLU A 7 -1.40 7.32 13.08
C GLU A 7 -0.86 6.31 12.06
N MET A 8 -0.30 5.21 12.58
CA MET A 8 0.18 4.08 11.80
C MET A 8 -0.68 2.86 12.09
N GLU A 9 -1.29 2.30 11.06
CA GLU A 9 -2.05 1.05 11.16
C GLU A 9 -1.46 0.01 10.22
N THR A 10 -1.02 -1.13 10.77
CA THR A 10 -0.63 -2.28 9.94
C THR A 10 -1.87 -3.06 9.55
N ILE A 11 -2.11 -3.15 8.25
CA ILE A 11 -3.25 -3.85 7.67
C ILE A 11 -2.78 -5.08 6.87
N PHE A 12 -3.66 -6.07 6.79
CA PHE A 12 -3.49 -7.20 5.89
C PHE A 12 -4.05 -6.84 4.50
N GLY A 13 -3.23 -6.97 3.46
CA GLY A 13 -3.52 -6.50 2.11
C GLY A 13 -3.08 -5.06 1.87
N ASP A 14 -3.74 -4.39 0.92
CA ASP A 14 -3.36 -3.07 0.40
C ASP A 14 -4.25 -1.91 0.89
N GLY A 15 -5.35 -2.21 1.59
CA GLY A 15 -6.27 -1.21 2.12
C GLY A 15 -7.11 -0.49 1.07
N SER A 16 -7.19 -1.01 -0.16
CA SER A 16 -7.94 -0.37 -1.26
C SER A 16 -9.45 -0.72 -1.25
N GLY A 17 -9.87 -1.74 -0.49
CA GLY A 17 -11.27 -2.18 -0.39
C GLY A 17 -12.06 -1.60 0.80
N PRO A 18 -13.41 -1.68 0.78
CA PRO A 18 -14.25 -1.30 1.91
C PRO A 18 -13.94 -2.14 3.15
N SER A 19 -13.97 -1.53 4.34
CA SER A 19 -13.80 -2.21 5.63
C SER A 19 -14.83 -3.34 5.79
N PRO A 20 -14.44 -4.63 5.68
CA PRO A 20 -15.39 -5.73 5.80
C PRO A 20 -15.64 -6.05 7.27
N GLY A 21 -16.86 -6.51 7.59
CA GLY A 21 -17.17 -7.07 8.91
C GLY A 21 -16.28 -8.26 9.25
N LEU A 22 -16.15 -8.61 10.54
CA LEU A 22 -15.24 -9.66 11.01
C LEU A 22 -15.45 -11.03 10.32
N PHE A 23 -16.70 -11.34 9.91
CA PHE A 23 -17.06 -12.56 9.19
C PHE A 23 -16.65 -12.52 7.70
N ASP A 24 -16.78 -11.36 7.04
CA ASP A 24 -16.30 -11.14 5.66
C ASP A 24 -14.78 -11.11 5.58
N LYS A 25 -14.10 -10.63 6.64
CA LYS A 25 -12.64 -10.70 6.75
C LYS A 25 -12.14 -12.14 6.80
N LEU A 26 -12.82 -13.06 7.50
CA LEU A 26 -12.41 -14.46 7.61
C LEU A 26 -12.67 -15.24 6.31
N MET A 27 -13.82 -15.01 5.65
CA MET A 27 -14.15 -15.68 4.39
C MET A 27 -13.39 -15.11 3.18
N GLY A 28 -13.03 -13.82 3.21
CA GLY A 28 -12.18 -13.19 2.19
C GLY A 28 -10.68 -13.46 2.38
N ALA A 29 -10.20 -13.61 3.62
CA ALA A 29 -8.81 -13.95 3.91
C ALA A 29 -8.43 -15.35 3.41
N SER A 30 -9.34 -16.33 3.49
CA SER A 30 -9.08 -17.70 3.03
C SER A 30 -8.93 -17.82 1.50
N LYS A 31 -9.64 -16.99 0.72
CA LYS A 31 -9.44 -16.92 -0.75
C LYS A 31 -8.22 -16.07 -1.16
N ARG A 32 -7.83 -15.08 -0.36
CA ARG A 32 -6.65 -14.22 -0.63
C ARG A 32 -5.32 -14.82 -0.18
N LEU A 33 -5.32 -15.73 0.78
CA LEU A 33 -4.14 -16.54 1.14
C LEU A 33 -3.64 -17.42 -0.02
N ILE A 34 -4.49 -17.69 -1.02
CA ILE A 34 -4.17 -18.54 -2.17
C ILE A 34 -3.36 -17.79 -3.25
N ALA A 35 -3.20 -16.46 -3.13
CA ALA A 35 -2.43 -15.64 -4.08
C ALA A 35 -0.90 -15.58 -3.78
N GLY A 36 -0.42 -16.29 -2.75
CA GLY A 36 0.99 -16.68 -2.65
C GLY A 36 1.92 -15.82 -1.76
N GLU A 37 1.57 -14.59 -1.40
CA GLU A 37 2.32 -13.83 -0.37
C GLU A 37 1.37 -13.03 0.54
N SER A 38 1.60 -13.14 1.85
CA SER A 38 0.92 -12.34 2.86
C SER A 38 1.44 -10.90 2.80
N MET A 39 0.79 -10.02 2.04
CA MET A 39 1.16 -8.61 1.98
C MET A 39 0.64 -7.89 3.24
N PHE A 40 1.56 -7.34 4.03
CA PHE A 40 1.24 -6.42 5.11
C PHE A 40 1.67 -5.02 4.71
N MET A 41 0.78 -4.05 4.88
CA MET A 41 1.05 -2.64 4.58
C MET A 41 0.83 -1.79 5.82
N THR A 42 1.60 -0.71 5.97
CA THR A 42 1.36 0.30 7.00
C THR A 42 0.68 1.50 6.37
N VAL A 43 -0.52 1.83 6.86
CA VAL A 43 -1.27 3.02 6.46
C VAL A 43 -0.90 4.16 7.41
N PHE A 44 -0.49 5.29 6.84
CA PHE A 44 -0.17 6.52 7.56
C PHE A 44 -1.31 7.52 7.39
N THR A 45 -2.05 7.81 8.47
CA THR A 45 -3.22 8.70 8.43
C THR A 45 -2.99 9.94 9.28
N ASN A 46 -3.23 11.12 8.72
CA ASN A 46 -3.27 12.36 9.50
C ASN A 46 -4.62 12.47 10.24
N THR A 47 -4.61 12.29 11.56
CA THR A 47 -5.79 12.40 12.43
C THR A 47 -5.89 13.76 13.13
N GLY A 48 -4.90 14.64 12.94
CA GLY A 48 -4.88 15.99 13.50
C GLY A 48 -5.44 17.06 12.56
N HIS A 49 -5.47 18.30 13.05
CA HIS A 49 -5.88 19.46 12.27
C HIS A 49 -4.72 20.06 11.45
N GLY A 50 -5.01 20.40 10.19
CA GLY A 50 -4.08 21.08 9.28
C GLY A 50 -3.12 20.12 8.57
N LYS A 51 -2.20 20.69 7.78
CA LYS A 51 -1.22 19.91 7.02
C LYS A 51 -0.19 19.27 7.94
N ARG A 52 0.10 18.00 7.71
CA ARG A 52 1.15 17.21 8.37
C ARG A 52 1.99 16.51 7.31
N HIS A 53 3.15 16.01 7.72
CA HIS A 53 4.14 15.44 6.81
C HIS A 53 4.61 14.09 7.37
N VAL A 54 4.74 13.12 6.49
CA VAL A 54 5.42 11.85 6.70
C VAL A 54 6.61 11.78 5.73
N SER A 55 7.67 11.08 6.12
CA SER A 55 8.85 10.89 5.27
C SER A 55 9.13 9.41 5.14
N PHE A 56 9.34 8.95 3.92
CA PHE A 56 9.69 7.58 3.58
C PHE A 56 11.13 7.54 3.08
N ALA A 57 11.84 6.46 3.37
CA ALA A 57 13.19 6.22 2.89
C ALA A 57 13.24 4.84 2.24
N ALA A 58 13.87 4.76 1.07
CA ALA A 58 14.17 3.49 0.43
C ALA A 58 15.35 2.82 1.15
N LEU A 59 15.38 1.48 1.13
CA LEU A 59 16.48 0.69 1.72
C LEU A 59 17.80 0.80 0.93
N TYR A 60 17.72 1.23 -0.33
CA TYR A 60 18.86 1.40 -1.22
C TYR A 60 18.92 2.84 -1.74
N SER A 61 20.15 3.32 -1.96
CA SER A 61 20.44 4.68 -2.39
C SER A 61 20.13 4.89 -3.88
N GLU A 62 18.89 4.61 -4.28
CA GLU A 62 18.37 4.85 -5.62
C GLU A 62 17.55 6.15 -5.68
N LYS A 63 17.22 6.56 -6.91
CA LYS A 63 16.41 7.75 -7.18
C LYS A 63 14.93 7.42 -6.91
N ILE A 64 14.24 8.24 -6.10
CA ILE A 64 12.78 8.16 -5.97
C ILE A 64 12.13 8.69 -7.26
N VAL A 65 11.30 7.87 -7.89
CA VAL A 65 10.55 8.24 -9.11
C VAL A 65 9.07 8.36 -8.75
N PRO A 66 8.48 9.57 -8.76
CA PRO A 66 7.03 9.72 -8.62
C PRO A 66 6.34 9.24 -9.89
N VAL A 67 5.24 8.51 -9.75
CA VAL A 67 4.45 7.98 -10.86
C VAL A 67 2.99 8.38 -10.69
N ASP A 68 2.43 9.08 -11.69
CA ASP A 68 1.00 9.35 -11.77
C ASP A 68 0.32 8.24 -12.58
N LEU A 69 -0.47 7.39 -11.91
CA LEU A 69 -1.14 6.27 -12.57
C LEU A 69 -2.10 6.70 -13.69
N THR A 70 -2.59 7.94 -13.69
CA THR A 70 -3.46 8.45 -14.77
C THR A 70 -2.73 8.51 -16.11
N GLU A 71 -1.41 8.69 -16.11
CA GLU A 71 -0.56 8.67 -17.30
C GLU A 71 -0.28 7.25 -17.80
N TYR A 72 -0.55 6.22 -16.98
CA TYR A 72 -0.27 4.80 -17.26
C TYR A 72 -1.55 3.95 -17.31
N GLN A 73 -2.67 4.52 -17.78
CA GLN A 73 -3.95 3.80 -17.89
C GLN A 73 -4.41 3.15 -16.57
N GLY A 74 -4.02 3.75 -15.43
CA GLY A 74 -4.38 3.28 -14.10
C GLY A 74 -3.56 2.10 -13.57
N LYS A 75 -2.53 1.60 -14.28
CA LYS A 75 -1.75 0.44 -13.84
C LYS A 75 -0.28 0.54 -14.25
N ILE A 76 0.60 0.22 -13.30
CA ILE A 76 2.01 -0.06 -13.55
C ILE A 76 2.38 -1.41 -12.94
N ILE A 77 3.41 -2.04 -13.48
CA ILE A 77 4.04 -3.24 -12.90
C ILE A 77 5.47 -2.84 -12.55
N CYS A 78 5.91 -3.14 -11.35
CA CYS A 78 7.26 -2.87 -10.89
C CYS A 78 7.81 -4.05 -10.09
N GLN A 79 9.13 -4.11 -9.91
CA GLN A 79 9.73 -5.09 -9.01
C GLN A 79 9.25 -4.85 -7.58
N LYS A 80 9.08 -5.93 -6.80
CA LYS A 80 8.58 -5.87 -5.42
C LYS A 80 9.32 -4.82 -4.58
N ASP A 81 10.63 -4.76 -4.72
CA ASP A 81 11.50 -3.89 -3.91
C ASP A 81 11.61 -2.45 -4.44
N ALA A 82 10.96 -2.13 -5.57
CA ALA A 82 10.88 -0.78 -6.11
C ALA A 82 9.74 0.05 -5.50
N PHE A 83 8.77 -0.59 -4.85
CA PHE A 83 7.64 0.11 -4.22
C PHE A 83 8.07 0.81 -2.92
N LEU A 84 7.81 2.12 -2.82
CA LEU A 84 8.10 2.93 -1.62
C LEU A 84 6.83 3.31 -0.86
N CYS A 85 5.89 3.98 -1.51
CA CYS A 85 4.61 4.40 -0.95
C CYS A 85 3.61 4.73 -2.06
N ALA A 86 2.32 4.71 -1.73
CA ALA A 86 1.25 5.14 -2.63
C ALA A 86 0.18 5.92 -1.88
N ALA A 87 -0.63 6.68 -2.62
CA ALA A 87 -1.82 7.32 -2.06
C ALA A 87 -2.85 6.26 -1.63
N LYS A 88 -3.58 6.53 -0.54
CA LYS A 88 -4.69 5.67 -0.11
C LYS A 88 -5.71 5.55 -1.25
N GLY A 89 -6.09 4.31 -1.57
CA GLY A 89 -7.01 3.98 -2.66
C GLY A 89 -6.34 3.37 -3.90
N VAL A 90 -5.01 3.42 -3.99
CA VAL A 90 -4.26 2.63 -4.99
C VAL A 90 -4.32 1.15 -4.60
N SER A 91 -4.75 0.30 -5.53
CA SER A 91 -4.71 -1.15 -5.34
C SER A 91 -3.32 -1.72 -5.62
N ILE A 92 -2.86 -2.63 -4.77
CA ILE A 92 -1.56 -3.29 -4.89
C ILE A 92 -1.79 -4.80 -5.00
N GLY A 93 -1.16 -5.41 -6.01
CA GLY A 93 -1.28 -6.83 -6.28
C GLY A 93 -0.01 -7.42 -6.87
N ILE A 94 0.03 -8.75 -6.95
CA ILE A 94 1.14 -9.49 -7.54
C ILE A 94 0.79 -9.78 -9.00
N GLU A 95 1.69 -9.41 -9.91
CA GLU A 95 1.59 -9.75 -11.33
C GLU A 95 2.68 -10.78 -11.67
N PHE A 96 2.28 -11.95 -12.16
CA PHE A 96 3.23 -12.94 -12.67
C PHE A 96 3.53 -12.64 -14.13
N THR A 97 4.71 -12.10 -14.40
CA THR A 97 5.21 -11.94 -15.77
C THR A 97 5.93 -13.22 -16.19
N LYS A 98 5.48 -13.85 -17.29
CA LYS A 98 6.28 -14.88 -17.97
C LYS A 98 7.36 -14.17 -18.78
N ASN A 99 8.62 -14.41 -18.45
CA ASN A 99 9.73 -14.15 -19.37
C ASN A 99 9.81 -15.28 -20.40
#